data_AF-A0AAW7AS96-F1
#
_entry.id   AF-A0AAW7AS96-F1
#
_cell.length_a   1.000
_cell.length_b   1.000
_cell.length_c   1.000
_cell.angle_alpha   90.00
_cell.angle_beta   90.00
_cell.angle_gamma   90.00
#
_symmetry.space_group_name_H-M   'P 1'
#
loop_
_entity.id
_entity.type
_entity.pdbx_description
1 polymer ?
#
loop_
_entity_poly.entity_id
_entity_poly.type
_entity_poly.pdbx_seq_one_letter_code
_entity_poly.pdbx_strand_id
1 'polypeptide(L)' 'MNFDWQTIYQTVFPFLPAQISADITLIGTFLISLAAVIARFWPRPAEGSKWLPLYLLVNTVAMNGKHAINADDAKP' A
#
# COMPACT_ATOMS: atom_id res chain seq x y z
N MET A 1 -20.28 13.87 5.31
CA MET A 1 -20.29 13.82 3.82
C MET A 1 -20.08 12.37 3.42
N ASN A 2 -21.10 11.73 2.86
CA ASN A 2 -20.95 10.38 2.31
C ASN A 2 -20.27 10.57 0.94
N PHE A 3 -18.96 10.30 0.88
CA PHE A 3 -18.21 10.41 -0.36
C PHE A 3 -18.64 9.25 -1.27
N ASP A 4 -19.55 9.54 -2.20
CA ASP A 4 -19.95 8.60 -3.23
C ASP A 4 -18.81 8.46 -4.25
N TRP A 5 -17.90 7.53 -3.97
CA TRP A 5 -16.74 7.28 -4.82
C TRP A 5 -17.18 6.91 -6.23
N GLN A 6 -18.33 6.23 -6.39
CA GLN A 6 -18.85 5.85 -7.70
C GLN A 6 -19.18 7.10 -8.54
N THR A 7 -19.84 8.10 -7.95
CA THR A 7 -20.15 9.35 -8.65
C THR A 7 -18.87 10.11 -9.03
N ILE A 8 -17.87 10.17 -8.15
CA ILE A 8 -16.58 10.82 -8.47
C ILE A 8 -15.86 10.08 -9.59
N TYR A 9 -15.84 8.74 -9.54
CA TYR A 9 -15.22 7.91 -10.56
C TYR A 9 -15.89 8.13 -11.92
N GLN A 10 -17.22 8.02 -12.01
CA GLN A 10 -17.95 8.23 -13.27
C GLN A 10 -17.80 9.66 -13.81
N THR A 11 -17.64 10.67 -12.94
CA THR A 11 -17.50 12.07 -13.35
C THR A 11 -16.09 12.41 -13.79
N VAL A 12 -15.05 11.87 -13.13
CA VAL A 12 -13.65 12.26 -13.36
C VAL A 12 -12.95 11.33 -14.37
N PHE A 13 -13.26 10.04 -14.33
CA PHE A 13 -12.58 9.02 -15.14
C PHE A 13 -12.66 9.25 -16.66
N PRO A 14 -13.77 9.75 -17.24
CA PRO A 14 -13.83 10.06 -18.67
C PRO A 14 -12.86 11.17 -19.11
N PHE A 15 -12.41 12.02 -18.18
CA PHE A 15 -11.46 13.10 -18.46
C PHE A 15 -10.00 12.70 -18.23
N LEU A 16 -9.75 11.50 -17.68
CA LEU A 16 -8.41 10.96 -17.52
C LEU A 16 -7.97 10.28 -18.83
N PRO A 17 -6.88 10.75 -19.47
CA PRO A 17 -6.30 10.04 -20.60
C PRO A 17 -6.01 8.58 -20.23
N ALA A 18 -6.35 7.65 -21.13
CA ALA A 18 -6.14 6.22 -20.90
C ALA A 18 -4.69 5.90 -20.55
N GLN A 19 -3.74 6.62 -21.16
CA GLN A 19 -2.31 6.49 -20.88
C GLN A 19 -1.98 6.81 -19.41
N ILE A 20 -2.49 7.90 -18.85
CA ILE A 20 -2.24 8.27 -17.45
C ILE A 20 -2.83 7.21 -16.51
N SER A 21 -4.03 6.70 -16.82
CA SER A 21 -4.64 5.63 -16.02
C SER A 21 -3.83 4.34 -16.05
N ALA A 22 -3.30 3.97 -17.22
CA ALA A 22 -2.41 2.83 -17.38
C ALA A 22 -1.10 3.01 -16.60
N ASP A 23 -0.47 4.19 -16.71
CA ASP A 23 0.79 4.50 -16.03
C ASP A 23 0.63 4.47 -14.50
N ILE A 24 -0.44 5.09 -13.96
CA ILE A 24 -0.75 5.06 -12.53
C ILE A 24 -0.97 3.62 -12.05
N THR A 25 -1.72 2.82 -12.82
CA THR A 25 -1.98 1.42 -12.48
C THR A 25 -0.69 0.61 -12.46
N LEU A 26 0.17 0.79 -13.48
CA LEU A 26 1.45 0.10 -13.60
C LEU A 26 2.37 0.44 -12.42
N ILE A 27 2.58 1.73 -12.16
CA ILE A 27 3.44 2.21 -11.08
C ILE A 27 2.89 1.76 -9.72
N GLY A 28 1.59 1.90 -9.49
CA GLY A 28 0.94 1.48 -8.24
C GLY A 28 1.11 -0.02 -7.99
N THR A 29 0.86 -0.84 -9.00
CA THR A 29 1.01 -2.30 -8.90
C THR A 29 2.46 -2.70 -8.65
N PHE A 30 3.41 -2.04 -9.31
CA PHE A 30 4.84 -2.24 -9.07
C PHE A 30 5.23 -1.90 -7.62
N LEU A 31 4.81 -0.74 -7.11
CA LEU A 31 5.14 -0.32 -5.75
C LEU A 31 4.55 -1.23 -4.68
N ILE A 32 3.29 -1.67 -4.85
CA ILE A 32 2.65 -2.63 -3.94
C ILE A 32 3.41 -3.96 -3.96
N SER A 33 3.74 -4.47 -5.14
CA SER A 33 4.45 -5.75 -5.29
C SER A 33 5.86 -5.67 -4.69
N LEU A 34 6.57 -4.57 -4.92
CA LEU A 34 7.88 -4.30 -4.34
C LEU A 34 7.80 -4.23 -2.81
N ALA A 35 6.83 -3.50 -2.27
CA ALA A 35 6.62 -3.40 -0.82
C ALA A 35 6.34 -4.78 -0.19
N ALA A 36 5.53 -5.62 -0.85
CA ALA A 36 5.25 -6.98 -0.40
C ALA A 36 6.52 -7.86 -0.33
N VAL A 37 7.38 -7.78 -1.36
CA VAL A 37 8.68 -8.48 -1.36
C VAL A 37 9.58 -7.97 -0.24
N ILE A 38 9.72 -6.66 -0.10
CA ILE A 38 10.53 -6.04 0.95
C ILE A 38 10.05 -6.50 2.33
N ALA A 39 8.76 -6.36 2.62
CA ALA A 39 8.20 -6.69 3.92
C ALA A 39 8.25 -8.20 4.23
N ARG A 40 8.21 -9.07 3.22
CA ARG A 40 8.42 -10.52 3.40
C ARG A 40 9.80 -10.83 4.02
N PHE A 41 10.83 -10.06 3.69
CA PHE A 41 12.20 -10.29 4.14
C PHE A 41 12.71 -9.32 5.20
N TRP A 42 11.90 -8.33 5.61
CA TRP A 42 12.27 -7.34 6.61
C TRP A 42 11.68 -7.70 7.99
N PRO A 43 12.50 -8.11 8.97
CA PRO A 43 12.01 -8.35 10.33
C PRO A 43 11.51 -7.08 11.00
N ARG A 44 10.48 -7.20 11.86
CA ARG A 44 9.94 -6.06 12.60
C ARG A 44 11.02 -5.37 13.45
N PRO A 45 11.27 -4.06 13.28
CA PRO A 45 12.15 -3.32 14.16
C PRO A 45 11.63 -3.28 15.61
N ALA A 46 12.54 -3.12 16.58
CA ALA A 46 12.17 -2.94 17.98
C ALA A 46 11.33 -1.66 18.19
N GLU A 47 10.57 -1.64 19.28
CA GLU A 47 9.84 -0.43 19.71
C GLU A 47 10.84 0.71 19.99
N GLY A 48 10.52 1.91 19.49
CA GLY A 48 11.43 3.07 19.54
C GLY A 48 12.51 3.10 18.45
N SER A 49 12.60 2.09 17.57
CA SER A 49 13.52 2.13 16.43
C SER A 49 13.12 3.22 15.42
N LYS A 50 14.11 3.96 14.92
CA LYS A 50 13.93 4.95 13.85
C LYS A 50 13.41 4.34 12.54
N TRP A 51 13.59 3.03 12.36
CA TRP A 51 13.13 2.29 11.18
C TRP A 51 11.71 1.76 11.31
N LEU A 52 11.13 1.77 12.51
CA LEU A 52 9.78 1.26 12.76
C LEU A 52 8.73 2.00 11.91
N PRO A 53 8.71 3.35 11.82
CA PRO A 53 7.73 4.06 10.99
C PRO A 53 7.79 3.67 9.50
N LEU A 54 8.99 3.50 8.95
CA LEU A 54 9.16 3.08 7.56
C LEU A 54 8.66 1.64 7.36
N TYR A 55 9.02 0.75 8.28
CA TYR A 55 8.56 -0.64 8.25
C TYR A 55 7.01 -0.73 8.29
N LEU A 56 6.35 0.09 9.10
CA LEU A 56 4.89 0.16 9.17
C LEU A 56 4.28 0.67 7.87
N LEU A 57 4.87 1.71 7.27
CA LEU A 57 4.44 2.23 5.98
C LEU A 57 4.51 1.15 4.89
N VAL A 58 5.66 0.45 4.78
CA VAL A 58 5.85 -0.60 3.77
C VAL A 58 4.86 -1.75 3.99
N ASN A 59 4.65 -2.21 5.23
CA ASN A 59 3.68 -3.27 5.52
C ASN A 59 2.23 -2.85 5.24
N THR A 60 1.89 -1.57 5.43
CA THR A 60 0.57 -1.02 5.10
C THR A 60 0.35 -1.01 3.59
N VAL A 61 1.34 -0.52 2.82
CA VAL A 61 1.28 -0.48 1.34
C VAL A 61 1.24 -1.90 0.76
N ALA A 62 2.01 -2.82 1.36
CA ALA A 62 2.01 -4.23 0.98
C ALA A 62 0.71 -4.98 1.33
N MET A 63 -0.20 -4.37 2.10
CA MET A 63 -1.39 -5.02 2.66
C MET A 63 -1.06 -6.27 3.50
N ASN A 64 0.08 -6.27 4.18
CA ASN A 64 0.63 -7.45 4.86
C ASN A 64 0.00 -7.77 6.23
N GLY A 65 -0.82 -6.89 6.79
CA GLY A 65 -1.49 -7.12 8.08
C GLY A 65 -2.27 -8.43 8.09
N LYS A 66 -2.23 -9.19 9.18
CA LYS A 66 -2.92 -10.48 9.42
C LYS A 66 -2.48 -11.68 8.59
N HIS A 67 -1.59 -11.50 7.61
CA HIS A 67 -1.22 -12.55 6.65
C HIS A 67 0.29 -12.82 6.61
N ALA A 68 1.13 -11.82 6.90
CA ALA A 68 2.57 -11.98 6.84
C ALA A 68 3.17 -12.38 8.20
N ILE A 69 4.19 -13.24 8.18
CA ILE A 69 4.95 -13.66 9.37
C ILE A 69 5.62 -12.45 10.05
N ASN A 70 6.05 -11.48 9.25
CA ASN A 70 6.59 -10.20 9.71
C ASN A 70 5.52 -9.11 9.67
N ALA A 71 4.25 -9.40 9.94
CA ALA A 71 3.24 -8.35 10.02
C ALA A 71 3.31 -7.64 11.38
N ASP A 72 2.88 -6.37 11.42
CA ASP A 72 2.92 -5.56 12.65
C ASP A 72 1.99 -6.11 13.75
N ASP A 73 0.91 -6.79 13.34
CA ASP A 73 -0.06 -7.45 14.21
C ASP A 73 0.33 -8.88 14.61
N ALA A 74 1.53 -9.34 14.24
CA ALA A 74 2.09 -10.60 14.73
C ALA A 74 2.54 -10.51 16.20
N LYS A 75 2.51 -9.32 16.82
CA LYS A 75 2.63 -9.16 18.28
C LYS A 75 1.23 -8.97 18.89
N PRO A 76 0.93 -9.65 20.03
CA PRO A 76 -0.30 -9.42 20.79
C PRO A 76 -0.37 -8.01 21.39
#